data_AF-A0A7J8BHN1-F1
#
_entry.id   AF-A0A7J8BHN1-F1
#
_cell.length_a   1.000
_cell.length_b   1.000
_cell.length_c   1.000
_cell.angle_alpha   90.00
_cell.angle_beta   90.00
_cell.angle_gamma   90.00
#
_symmetry.space_group_name_H-M   'P 1'
#
loop_
_entity.id
_entity.type
_entity.pdbx_description
1 polymer ?
#
loop_
_entity_poly.entity_id
_entity_poly.type
_entity_poly.pdbx_seq_one_letter_code
_entity_poly.pdbx_strand_id
1 'polypeptide(L)'
;MVLDLDLFRVDKGGDPALIRETQEKRFKDPRLVDQLVKADGEWRRCRFRADNLNKLKNLCSKTIGEKMKKKEPVGDDESIPDNVLSLDDLTAETLANLKVSQIKKLRLLIDDAILKCDTDLLKLETERSRAAKRKGQ
;
A
#
# COMPACT_ATOMS: atom_id res chain seq x y z
N MET A 1 -19.80 -16.74 -11.30
CA MET A 1 -19.17 -17.03 -9.99
C MET A 1 -17.67 -16.78 -10.13
N VAL A 2 -17.14 -15.83 -9.37
CA VAL A 2 -15.69 -15.56 -9.31
C VAL A 2 -15.07 -16.64 -8.43
N LEU A 3 -14.05 -17.33 -8.93
CA LEU A 3 -13.25 -18.28 -8.14
C LEU A 3 -12.69 -17.58 -6.90
N ASP A 4 -12.63 -18.31 -5.79
CA ASP A 4 -12.00 -17.82 -4.58
C ASP A 4 -10.53 -17.45 -4.85
N LEU A 5 -10.18 -16.20 -4.54
CA LEU A 5 -8.84 -15.64 -4.72
C LEU A 5 -7.82 -16.34 -3.82
N ASP A 6 -8.26 -16.91 -2.70
CA ASP A 6 -7.39 -17.62 -1.78
C ASP A 6 -6.81 -18.90 -2.40
N LEU A 7 -7.48 -19.48 -3.41
CA LEU A 7 -6.93 -20.61 -4.18
C LEU A 7 -5.64 -20.25 -4.94
N PHE A 8 -5.43 -18.95 -5.24
CA PHE A 8 -4.25 -18.44 -5.92
C PHE A 8 -3.18 -17.93 -4.94
N ARG A 9 -3.37 -18.12 -3.63
CA ARG A 9 -2.48 -17.60 -2.59
C ARG A 9 -1.87 -18.74 -1.79
N VAL A 10 -0.56 -18.91 -1.94
CA VAL A 10 0.20 -19.94 -1.20
C VAL A 10 0.13 -19.71 0.31
N ASP A 11 0.15 -18.45 0.75
CA ASP A 11 0.03 -18.09 2.18
C ASP A 11 -1.34 -18.39 2.80
N LYS A 12 -2.35 -18.67 1.97
CA LYS A 12 -3.71 -19.08 2.39
C LYS A 12 -4.00 -20.57 2.17
N GLY A 13 -2.98 -21.35 1.80
CA GLY A 13 -3.13 -22.78 1.50
C GLY A 13 -3.61 -23.08 0.07
N GLY A 14 -3.65 -22.08 -0.82
CA GLY A 14 -3.91 -22.25 -2.24
C GLY A 14 -2.70 -22.74 -3.02
N ASP A 15 -2.94 -23.35 -4.19
CA ASP A 15 -1.89 -23.84 -5.08
C ASP A 15 -2.07 -23.29 -6.51
N PRO A 16 -1.41 -22.17 -6.86
CA PRO A 16 -1.42 -21.63 -8.21
C PRO A 16 -0.88 -22.60 -9.27
N ALA A 17 0.03 -23.51 -8.92
CA ALA A 17 0.62 -24.45 -9.87
C ALA A 17 -0.40 -25.49 -10.31
N LEU A 18 -1.16 -26.05 -9.38
CA LEU A 18 -2.28 -26.95 -9.68
C LEU A 18 -3.33 -26.28 -10.57
N ILE A 19 -3.59 -24.99 -10.35
CA ILE A 19 -4.52 -24.22 -11.15
C ILE A 19 -3.98 -24.01 -12.58
N ARG A 20 -2.67 -23.76 -12.75
CA ARG A 20 -2.04 -23.68 -14.07
C ARG A 20 -2.20 -24.99 -14.84
N GLU A 21 -1.86 -26.11 -14.22
CA GLU A 21 -2.00 -27.44 -14.83
C GLU A 21 -3.46 -27.72 -15.25
N THR A 22 -4.42 -27.29 -14.42
CA THR A 22 -5.84 -27.41 -14.75
C THR A 22 -6.24 -26.54 -15.96
N GLN A 23 -5.62 -25.36 -16.14
CA GLN A 23 -5.84 -24.54 -17.34
C GLN A 23 -5.27 -25.22 -18.60
N GLU A 24 -4.06 -25.77 -18.52
CA GLU A 24 -3.43 -26.48 -19.63
C GLU A 24 -4.24 -27.71 -20.06
N LYS A 25 -4.69 -28.52 -19.08
CA LYS A 25 -5.59 -29.67 -19.32
C LYS A 25 -6.91 -29.28 -19.97
N ARG A 26 -7.34 -28.02 -19.81
CA ARG A 26 -8.55 -27.46 -20.43
C ARG A 26 -8.25 -26.73 -21.74
N PHE A 27 -7.02 -26.80 -22.25
CA PHE A 27 -6.56 -26.08 -23.44
C PHE A 27 -6.75 -24.55 -23.33
N LYS A 28 -6.62 -24.02 -22.10
CA LYS A 28 -6.67 -22.58 -21.79
C LYS A 28 -5.27 -22.06 -21.52
N ASP A 29 -5.11 -20.74 -21.60
CA ASP A 29 -3.82 -20.07 -21.34
C ASP A 29 -3.46 -20.08 -19.84
N PRO A 30 -2.43 -20.84 -19.41
CA PRO A 30 -1.99 -20.86 -18.02
C PRO A 30 -1.39 -19.52 -17.56
N ARG A 31 -0.93 -18.66 -18.48
CA ARG A 31 -0.35 -17.34 -18.14
C ARG A 31 -1.36 -16.42 -17.45
N LEU A 32 -2.66 -16.65 -17.63
CA LEU A 32 -3.72 -15.93 -16.92
C LEU A 32 -3.63 -16.14 -15.41
N VAL A 33 -3.15 -17.31 -14.96
CA VAL A 33 -2.94 -17.61 -13.54
C VAL A 33 -1.77 -16.79 -13.01
N ASP A 34 -0.66 -16.74 -13.74
CA ASP A 34 0.51 -15.95 -13.35
C ASP A 34 0.21 -14.45 -13.29
N GLN A 35 -0.53 -13.94 -14.28
CA GLN A 35 -1.00 -12.55 -14.29
C GLN A 35 -1.88 -12.24 -13.08
N LEU A 36 -2.79 -13.16 -12.71
CA LEU A 36 -3.66 -12.97 -11.56
C LEU A 36 -2.87 -12.97 -10.23
N VAL A 37 -1.93 -13.91 -10.06
CA VAL A 37 -1.07 -13.99 -8.88
C VAL A 37 -0.20 -12.73 -8.76
N LYS A 38 0.37 -12.25 -9.87
CA LYS A 38 1.16 -11.02 -9.90
C LYS A 38 0.31 -9.80 -9.52
N ALA A 39 -0.84 -9.62 -10.16
CA ALA A 39 -1.73 -8.50 -9.88
C ALA A 39 -2.25 -8.51 -8.43
N ASP A 40 -2.58 -9.68 -7.87
CA ASP A 40 -2.97 -9.79 -6.47
C ASP A 40 -1.80 -9.50 -5.51
N GLY A 41 -0.59 -9.94 -5.84
CA GLY A 41 0.62 -9.62 -5.08
C GLY A 41 0.92 -8.12 -5.03
N GLU A 42 0.83 -7.44 -6.18
CA GLU A 42 0.98 -5.99 -6.28
C GLU A 42 -0.12 -5.26 -5.50
N TRP A 43 -1.39 -5.70 -5.64
CA TRP A 43 -2.52 -5.13 -4.90
C TRP A 43 -2.32 -5.24 -3.39
N ARG A 44 -1.88 -6.40 -2.88
CA ARG A 44 -1.61 -6.60 -1.45
C ARG A 44 -0.48 -5.72 -0.94
N ARG A 45 0.60 -5.55 -1.71
CA ARG A 45 1.71 -4.65 -1.37
C ARG A 45 1.24 -3.19 -1.29
N CYS A 46 0.46 -2.73 -2.28
CA CYS A 46 -0.13 -1.39 -2.26
C CYS A 46 -1.07 -1.20 -1.07
N ARG A 47 -1.88 -2.21 -0.74
CA ARG A 47 -2.83 -2.14 0.39
C ARG A 47 -2.09 -2.03 1.72
N PHE A 48 -1.04 -2.82 1.91
CA PHE A 48 -0.17 -2.77 3.08
C PHE A 48 0.52 -1.41 3.19
N ARG A 49 1.05 -0.87 2.07
CA ARG A 49 1.64 0.47 2.03
C ARG A 49 0.62 1.54 2.44
N ALA A 50 -0.60 1.49 1.92
CA ALA A 50 -1.66 2.44 2.29
C ALA A 50 -2.00 2.38 3.79
N ASP A 51 -2.05 1.19 4.39
CA ASP A 51 -2.24 1.04 5.85
C ASP A 51 -1.07 1.64 6.63
N ASN A 52 0.17 1.42 6.17
CA ASN A 52 1.36 1.99 6.82
C ASN A 52 1.34 3.53 6.78
N LEU A 53 1.05 4.10 5.60
CA LEU A 53 0.94 5.55 5.42
C LEU A 53 -0.15 6.16 6.32
N ASN A 54 -1.30 5.49 6.47
CA ASN A 54 -2.35 5.94 7.40
C ASN A 54 -1.88 5.94 8.87
N LYS A 55 -1.11 4.94 9.30
CA LYS A 55 -0.51 4.91 10.64
C LYS A 55 0.47 6.08 10.83
N LEU A 56 1.31 6.35 9.84
CA LEU A 56 2.26 7.46 9.86
C LEU A 56 1.56 8.83 9.91
N LYS A 57 0.50 9.03 9.13
CA LYS A 57 -0.34 10.24 9.18
C LYS A 57 -0.89 10.51 10.58
N ASN A 58 -1.37 9.46 11.25
CA ASN A 58 -1.89 9.56 12.61
C ASN A 58 -0.77 9.88 13.62
N LEU A 59 0.40 9.26 13.45
CA LEU A 59 1.59 9.54 14.26
C LEU A 59 2.06 11.00 14.12
N CYS A 60 2.11 11.53 12.90
CA CYS A 60 2.39 12.94 12.64
C CYS A 60 1.39 13.86 13.36
N SER A 61 0.10 13.54 13.26
CA SER A 61 -0.97 14.34 13.89
C SER A 61 -0.85 14.34 15.42
N LYS A 62 -0.54 13.19 16.03
CA LYS A 62 -0.29 13.07 17.47
C LYS A 62 0.93 13.88 17.90
N THR A 63 2.03 13.77 17.17
CA THR A 63 3.30 14.48 17.47
C THR A 63 3.09 16.00 17.40
N ILE A 64 2.38 16.49 16.39
CA ILE A 64 1.99 17.91 16.29
C ILE A 64 1.20 18.34 17.53
N GLY A 65 0.19 17.56 17.93
CA GLY A 65 -0.63 17.88 19.11
C GLY A 65 0.18 17.96 20.40
N GLU A 66 1.13 17.04 20.60
CA GLU A 66 2.03 17.03 21.76
C GLU A 66 2.95 18.26 21.77
N LYS A 67 3.55 18.62 20.63
CA LYS A 67 4.41 19.81 20.50
C LYS A 67 3.65 21.11 20.73
N MET A 68 2.43 21.21 20.19
CA MET A 68 1.56 22.37 20.42
C MET A 68 1.16 22.50 21.89
N LYS A 69 0.85 21.39 22.57
CA LYS A 69 0.55 21.40 24.02
C LYS A 69 1.76 21.86 24.85
N LYS A 70 2.97 21.52 24.43
CA LYS A 70 4.23 21.97 25.04
C LYS A 70 4.63 23.41 24.69
N LYS A 71 3.85 24.10 23.83
CA LYS A 71 4.17 25.44 23.30
C LYS A 71 5.53 25.50 22.59
N GLU A 72 5.93 24.40 21.95
CA GLU A 72 7.13 24.39 21.12
C GLU A 72 6.95 25.36 19.93
N PRO A 73 8.01 26.05 19.50
CA PRO A 73 7.94 26.95 18.36
C PRO A 73 7.59 26.14 17.09
N VAL A 74 6.66 26.68 16.29
CA VAL A 74 6.18 26.01 15.08
C VAL A 74 7.32 25.79 14.08
N GLY A 75 8.25 26.75 14.03
CA GLY A 75 9.32 26.81 13.04
C GLY A 75 8.84 27.39 11.72
N ASP A 76 9.71 28.14 11.05
CA ASP A 76 9.46 28.70 9.71
C ASP A 76 10.09 27.85 8.60
N ASP A 77 10.90 26.86 8.98
CA ASP A 77 11.58 25.98 8.04
C ASP A 77 10.65 24.81 7.65
N GLU A 78 10.32 24.73 6.37
CA GLU A 78 9.51 23.63 5.80
C GLU A 78 10.37 22.58 5.08
N SER A 79 11.70 22.69 5.16
CA SER A 79 12.61 21.76 4.50
C SER A 79 12.50 20.39 5.15
N ILE A 80 12.21 19.36 4.35
CA ILE A 80 12.15 17.98 4.82
C ILE A 80 13.56 17.39 4.68
N PRO A 81 14.18 16.94 5.78
CA PRO A 81 15.48 16.29 5.73
C PRO A 81 15.48 15.03 4.86
N ASP A 82 16.55 14.77 4.12
CA ASP A 82 16.67 13.60 3.22
C ASP A 82 16.46 12.25 3.94
N ASN A 83 16.84 12.18 5.22
CA ASN A 83 16.62 10.99 6.05
C ASN A 83 15.14 10.72 6.39
N VAL A 84 14.23 11.62 6.02
CA VAL A 84 12.78 11.52 6.27
C VAL A 84 11.99 11.35 4.96
N LEU A 85 12.64 11.44 3.79
CA LEU A 85 11.99 11.18 2.51
C LEU A 85 11.55 9.72 2.35
N SER A 86 12.25 8.78 2.99
CA SER A 86 11.82 7.39 3.10
C SER A 86 10.67 7.29 4.09
N LEU A 87 9.43 7.44 3.60
CA LEU A 87 8.23 7.36 4.43
C LEU A 87 8.17 6.05 5.23
N ASP A 88 8.77 4.98 4.71
CA ASP A 88 8.75 3.65 5.33
C ASP A 88 9.61 3.56 6.62
N ASP A 89 10.55 4.49 6.86
CA ASP A 89 11.46 4.51 8.03
C ASP A 89 11.09 5.55 9.11
N LEU A 90 9.92 6.18 8.98
CA LEU A 90 9.46 7.19 9.94
C LEU A 90 9.12 6.59 11.31
N THR A 91 9.86 7.02 12.33
CA THR A 91 9.65 6.65 13.73
C THR A 91 9.18 7.83 14.57
N ALA A 92 8.60 7.54 15.74
CA ALA A 92 8.22 8.58 16.70
C ALA A 92 9.42 9.45 17.13
N GLU A 93 10.61 8.85 17.24
CA GLU A 93 11.85 9.55 17.59
C GLU A 93 12.28 10.52 16.49
N THR A 94 12.25 10.09 15.22
CA THR A 94 12.54 10.98 14.08
C THR A 94 11.56 12.16 14.00
N LEU A 95 10.26 11.92 14.24
CA LEU A 95 9.24 12.97 14.25
C LEU A 95 9.38 13.92 15.44
N ALA A 96 9.83 13.43 16.60
CA ALA A 96 10.08 14.26 17.78
C ALA A 96 11.19 15.29 17.54
N ASN A 97 12.18 14.95 16.72
CA ASN A 97 13.30 15.84 16.36
C ASN A 97 12.93 16.89 15.30
N LEU A 98 11.78 16.77 14.65
CA LEU A 98 11.31 17.72 13.63
C LEU A 98 10.50 18.86 14.25
N LYS A 99 10.45 19.99 13.53
CA LYS A 99 9.59 21.14 13.85
C LYS A 99 8.16 20.90 13.35
N VAL A 100 7.20 21.64 13.92
CA VAL A 100 5.77 21.50 13.58
C VAL A 100 5.51 21.80 12.10
N SER A 101 6.17 22.80 11.51
CA SER A 101 6.13 23.12 10.08
C SER A 101 6.52 21.93 9.20
N GLN A 102 7.65 21.27 9.52
CA GLN A 102 8.16 20.11 8.78
C GLN A 102 7.21 18.91 8.88
N ILE A 103 6.67 18.64 10.09
CA ILE A 103 5.72 17.53 10.29
C ILE A 103 4.40 17.79 9.54
N LYS A 104 3.96 19.05 9.45
CA LYS A 104 2.80 19.44 8.63
C LYS A 104 3.06 19.19 7.14
N LYS A 105 4.25 19.56 6.64
CA LYS A 105 4.62 19.31 5.24
C LYS A 105 4.70 17.81 4.93
N LEU A 106 5.29 17.04 5.84
CA LEU A 106 5.35 15.59 5.74
C LEU A 106 3.95 14.95 5.71
N ARG A 107 3.02 15.45 6.54
CA ARG A 107 1.63 14.99 6.52
C ARG A 107 0.96 15.20 5.17
N LEU A 108 1.21 16.34 4.49
CA LEU A 108 0.71 16.59 3.14
C LEU A 108 1.28 15.59 2.12
N LEU A 109 2.58 15.29 2.18
CA LEU A 109 3.19 14.29 1.31
C LEU A 109 2.63 12.88 1.56
N ILE A 110 2.35 12.54 2.82
CA ILE A 110 1.71 11.28 3.18
C ILE A 110 0.28 11.24 2.61
N ASP A 111 -0.47 12.33 2.71
CA ASP A 111 -1.82 12.42 2.12
C ASP A 111 -1.79 12.21 0.60
N ASP A 112 -0.87 12.86 -0.12
CA ASP A 112 -0.69 12.65 -1.57
C ASP A 112 -0.29 11.21 -1.90
N ALA A 113 0.59 10.61 -1.09
CA ALA A 113 1.00 9.22 -1.26
C ALA A 113 -0.15 8.24 -1.02
N ILE A 114 -1.03 8.51 -0.04
CA ILE A 114 -2.25 7.70 0.21
C ILE A 114 -3.18 7.80 -1.00
N LEU A 115 -3.45 9.01 -1.50
CA LEU A 115 -4.31 9.20 -2.68
C LEU A 115 -3.78 8.46 -3.92
N LYS A 116 -2.47 8.48 -4.13
CA LYS A 116 -1.82 7.72 -5.20
C LYS A 116 -1.99 6.21 -4.99
N CYS A 117 -1.74 5.71 -3.77
CA CYS A 117 -1.94 4.30 -3.44
C CYS A 117 -3.39 3.84 -3.63
N ASP A 118 -4.38 4.64 -3.23
CA ASP A 118 -5.80 4.32 -3.41
C ASP A 118 -6.18 4.25 -4.89
N THR A 119 -5.65 5.19 -5.70
CA THR A 119 -5.84 5.18 -7.15
C THR A 119 -5.24 3.92 -7.79
N ASP A 120 -4.04 3.53 -7.37
CA ASP A 120 -3.36 2.33 -7.87
C ASP A 120 -4.06 1.04 -7.41
N LEU A 121 -4.60 1.02 -6.19
CA LEU A 121 -5.42 -0.08 -5.68
C LEU A 121 -6.68 -0.29 -6.52
N LEU A 122 -7.38 0.79 -6.87
CA LEU A 122 -8.57 0.71 -7.74
C LEU A 122 -8.21 0.17 -9.12
N LYS A 123 -7.10 0.63 -9.72
CA LYS A 123 -6.63 0.10 -11.01
C LYS A 123 -6.31 -1.39 -10.92
N LEU A 124 -5.49 -1.80 -9.95
CA LEU A 124 -5.11 -3.20 -9.74
C LEU A 124 -6.32 -4.09 -9.43
N GLU A 125 -7.31 -3.59 -8.70
CA GLU A 125 -8.55 -4.32 -8.44
C GLU A 125 -9.36 -4.54 -9.72
N THR A 126 -9.47 -3.53 -10.60
CA THR A 126 -10.15 -3.69 -11.88
C THR A 126 -9.42 -4.67 -12.80
N GLU A 127 -8.08 -4.65 -12.82
CA GLU A 127 -7.26 -5.59 -13.58
C GLU A 127 -7.38 -7.02 -13.05
N ARG A 128 -7.27 -7.21 -11.72
CA ARG A 128 -7.46 -8.50 -11.04
C ARG A 128 -8.86 -9.07 -11.32
N SER A 129 -9.89 -8.23 -11.22
CA SER A 129 -11.28 -8.64 -11.48
C SER A 129 -11.50 -9.02 -12.95
N ARG A 130 -10.86 -8.31 -13.88
CA ARG A 130 -10.91 -8.62 -15.31
C ARG A 130 -10.18 -9.92 -15.64
N ALA A 131 -9.01 -10.15 -15.05
CA ALA A 131 -8.23 -11.38 -15.20
C ALA A 131 -9.00 -12.59 -14.65
N ALA A 132 -9.60 -12.46 -13.47
CA ALA A 132 -10.42 -13.52 -12.85
C ALA A 132 -11.63 -13.91 -13.72
N LYS A 133 -12.30 -12.93 -14.34
CA LYS A 133 -13.42 -13.19 -15.29
C LYS A 133 -12.96 -13.95 -16.53
N ARG A 134 -11.83 -13.55 -17.14
CA ARG A 134 -11.29 -14.19 -18.35
C ARG A 134 -10.90 -15.66 -18.14
N LYS A 135 -10.40 -16.02 -16.95
CA LYS A 135 -10.09 -17.42 -16.59
C LYS A 135 -11.36 -18.26 -16.35
N GLY A 136 -12.46 -17.63 -15.94
CA GLY A 136 -13.74 -18.29 -15.66
C GLY A 136 -14.55 -18.68 -16.91
N GLN A 137 -14.38 -17.94 -18.02
CA GLN A 137 -14.85 -18.33 -19.36
C GLN A 137 -13.94 -19.42 -19.92
#